data_AF-A0A1X3J6A0-F1
#
_entry.id   AF-A0A1X3J6A0-F1
#
_cell.length_a   1.000
_cell.length_b   1.000
_cell.length_c   1.000
_cell.angle_alpha   90.00
_cell.angle_beta   90.00
_cell.angle_gamma   90.00
#
_symmetry.space_group_name_H-M   'P 1'
#
loop_
_entity.id
_entity.type
_entity.pdbx_description
1 polymer ?
#
loop_
_entity_poly.entity_id
_entity_poly.type
_entity_poly.pdbx_seq_one_letter_code
_entity_poly.pdbx_strand_id
1 'polypeptide(L)'
;MDRLIYTALSGASQTLYEQQISANNLANVNTNGFRADMAMATNDKVKGGGFDTRYMAQEGASGVNDSTGVAEKTERPLDVAIQGAGYIAVQDKNGNEVYTRNGNIQQDDQGQLTIDGNLVLGDNGPIILPPNAIASFGSDGTLSVTPDDGDVTATMDIDRLKLVDIPVANLAKNPQGMLITADGVPAQRDENIKVSGGFLEGSNVSAVSEMMSSIAMNRQFEAQIKMMKTAEDISDAGNRLLRGS
;
A
#
# COMPACT_ATOMS: atom_id res chain seq x y z
N MET A 1 5.94 5.73 -40.17
CA MET A 1 6.12 5.72 -38.70
C MET A 1 6.29 4.29 -38.25
N ASP A 2 7.41 4.02 -37.61
CA ASP A 2 7.83 2.66 -37.27
C ASP A 2 7.01 2.11 -36.11
N ARG A 3 6.25 1.04 -36.38
CA ARG A 3 5.29 0.45 -35.45
C ARG A 3 6.01 -0.27 -34.29
N LEU A 4 7.23 -0.73 -34.56
CA LEU A 4 8.08 -1.41 -33.59
C LEU A 4 8.57 -0.45 -32.51
N ILE A 5 8.98 0.77 -32.89
CA ILE A 5 9.45 1.79 -31.94
C ILE A 5 8.37 2.13 -30.91
N TYR A 6 7.13 2.36 -31.35
CA TYR A 6 6.03 2.68 -30.43
C TYR A 6 5.69 1.53 -29.48
N THR A 7 5.74 0.29 -29.96
CA THR A 7 5.47 -0.89 -29.12
C THR A 7 6.58 -1.07 -28.08
N ALA A 8 7.85 -0.98 -28.51
CA ALA A 8 9.00 -1.04 -27.63
C ALA A 8 9.02 0.09 -26.60
N LEU A 9 8.65 1.32 -27.01
CA LEU A 9 8.52 2.47 -26.12
C LEU A 9 7.41 2.27 -25.08
N SER A 10 6.25 1.75 -25.48
CA SER A 10 5.16 1.48 -24.52
C SER A 10 5.57 0.45 -23.46
N GLY A 11 6.27 -0.62 -23.86
CA GLY A 11 6.83 -1.58 -22.93
C GLY A 11 7.90 -0.98 -22.02
N ALA A 12 8.79 -0.14 -22.56
CA ALA A 12 9.83 0.54 -21.79
C ALA A 12 9.26 1.50 -20.75
N SER A 13 8.23 2.26 -21.10
CA SER A 13 7.52 3.14 -20.15
C SER A 13 6.92 2.33 -19.00
N GLN A 14 6.23 1.23 -19.32
CA GLN A 14 5.62 0.35 -18.32
C GLN A 14 6.69 -0.28 -17.40
N THR A 15 7.81 -0.75 -17.94
CA THR A 15 8.90 -1.32 -17.13
C THR A 15 9.53 -0.29 -16.19
N LEU A 16 9.64 0.97 -16.61
CA LEU A 16 10.10 2.05 -15.72
C LEU A 16 9.11 2.31 -14.57
N TYR A 17 7.81 2.25 -14.85
CA TYR A 17 6.78 2.39 -13.82
C TYR A 17 6.82 1.25 -12.80
N GLU A 18 6.94 0.00 -13.28
CA GLU A 18 7.11 -1.18 -12.41
C GLU A 18 8.38 -1.07 -11.55
N GLN A 19 9.47 -0.54 -12.11
CA GLN A 19 10.70 -0.30 -11.36
C GLN A 19 10.52 0.74 -10.25
N GLN A 20 9.75 1.80 -10.49
CA GLN A 20 9.42 2.80 -9.48
C GLN A 20 8.61 2.19 -8.32
N ILE A 21 7.63 1.33 -8.64
CA ILE A 21 6.84 0.62 -7.64
C ILE A 21 7.73 -0.31 -6.80
N SER A 22 8.57 -1.11 -7.44
CA SER A 22 9.49 -2.03 -6.73
C SER A 22 10.47 -1.27 -5.83
N ALA A 23 10.98 -0.12 -6.29
CA ALA A 23 11.82 0.74 -5.46
C ALA A 23 11.07 1.29 -4.23
N ASN A 24 9.80 1.67 -4.39
CA ASN A 24 8.95 2.12 -3.27
C ASN A 24 8.69 0.98 -2.28
N ASN A 25 8.34 -0.21 -2.77
CA ASN A 25 8.14 -1.39 -1.94
C ASN A 25 9.40 -1.72 -1.15
N LEU A 26 10.57 -1.74 -1.81
CA LEU A 26 11.85 -2.03 -1.17
C LEU A 26 12.21 -1.01 -0.08
N ALA A 27 11.91 0.28 -0.31
CA ALA A 27 12.13 1.33 0.70
C ALA A 27 11.26 1.13 1.95
N ASN A 28 10.09 0.50 1.81
CA ASN A 28 9.13 0.28 2.87
C ASN A 28 9.10 -1.17 3.40
N VAL A 29 10.13 -1.97 3.13
CA VAL A 29 10.19 -3.37 3.59
C VAL A 29 10.23 -3.49 5.12
N ASN A 30 10.79 -2.49 5.81
CA ASN A 30 10.86 -2.46 7.27
C ASN A 30 9.78 -1.56 7.89
N THR A 31 8.84 -1.05 7.08
CA THR A 31 7.74 -0.22 7.57
C THR A 31 6.61 -1.11 8.07
N ASN A 32 6.26 -0.99 9.35
CA ASN A 32 5.18 -1.76 9.96
C ASN A 32 3.85 -1.51 9.24
N GLY A 33 3.10 -2.57 8.97
CA GLY A 33 1.80 -2.50 8.32
C GLY A 33 1.82 -1.96 6.89
N PHE A 34 3.00 -1.86 6.24
CA PHE A 34 3.05 -1.47 4.84
C PHE A 34 2.47 -2.56 3.94
N ARG A 35 1.66 -2.13 2.97
CA ARG A 35 1.09 -2.99 1.93
C ARG A 35 1.78 -2.70 0.61
N ALA A 36 2.31 -3.73 -0.05
CA ALA A 36 3.00 -3.60 -1.32
C ALA A 36 2.09 -3.00 -2.39
N ASP A 37 2.63 -2.06 -3.17
CA ASP A 37 1.99 -1.60 -4.40
C ASP A 37 2.24 -2.61 -5.51
N MET A 38 1.22 -2.81 -6.34
CA MET A 38 1.25 -3.73 -7.47
C MET A 38 1.01 -2.94 -8.75
N ALA A 39 1.99 -2.98 -9.65
CA ALA A 39 1.78 -2.52 -11.02
C ALA A 39 0.73 -3.40 -11.69
N MET A 40 -0.37 -2.79 -12.12
CA MET A 40 -1.33 -3.43 -13.01
C MET A 40 -1.08 -2.92 -14.42
N ALA A 41 -0.84 -3.83 -15.35
CA ALA A 41 -0.77 -3.53 -16.77
C ALA A 41 -1.95 -4.20 -17.47
N THR A 42 -2.63 -3.45 -18.31
CA THR A 42 -3.57 -4.02 -19.29
C THR A 42 -2.99 -3.85 -20.68
N ASN A 43 -3.35 -4.73 -21.59
CA ASN A 43 -2.97 -4.58 -22.99
C ASN A 43 -4.17 -4.06 -23.75
N ASP A 44 -4.08 -2.83 -24.27
CA ASP A 44 -5.14 -2.30 -25.13
C ASP A 44 -4.75 -2.48 -26.60
N LYS A 45 -5.76 -2.84 -27.39
CA LYS A 45 -5.61 -3.00 -28.82
C LYS A 45 -5.47 -1.62 -29.46
N VAL A 46 -4.43 -1.44 -30.26
CA VAL A 46 -4.25 -0.18 -30.99
C VAL A 46 -5.37 -0.04 -32.03
N LYS A 47 -6.27 0.94 -31.83
CA LYS A 47 -7.38 1.21 -32.75
C LYS A 47 -6.84 1.70 -34.10
N GLY A 48 -7.20 1.00 -35.17
CA GLY A 48 -6.78 1.33 -36.55
C GLY A 48 -7.37 0.37 -37.58
N GLY A 49 -7.27 0.71 -38.87
CA GLY A 49 -7.74 -0.15 -39.95
C GLY A 49 -6.80 -1.34 -40.23
N GLY A 50 -7.36 -2.53 -40.41
CA GLY A 50 -6.64 -3.78 -40.72
C GLY A 50 -6.81 -4.87 -39.66
N PHE A 51 -5.99 -5.92 -39.73
CA PHE A 51 -5.97 -7.04 -38.77
C PHE A 51 -5.32 -6.66 -37.44
N ASP A 52 -5.77 -7.33 -36.38
CA ASP A 52 -5.41 -7.12 -34.97
C ASP A 52 -3.99 -7.58 -34.64
N THR A 53 -3.02 -6.81 -35.11
CA THR A 53 -1.59 -7.16 -35.03
C THR A 53 -0.85 -6.37 -33.96
N ARG A 54 -1.54 -5.50 -33.20
CA ARG A 54 -0.90 -4.57 -32.25
C ARG A 54 -1.66 -4.43 -30.94
N TYR A 55 -0.89 -4.56 -29.87
CA TYR A 55 -1.29 -4.30 -28.51
C TYR A 55 -0.24 -3.38 -27.89
N MET A 56 -0.69 -2.38 -27.14
CA MET A 56 0.17 -1.51 -26.33
C MET A 56 -0.10 -1.81 -24.86
N ALA A 57 0.96 -1.76 -24.05
CA ALA A 57 0.80 -1.74 -22.62
C ALA A 57 0.13 -0.41 -22.22
N GLN A 58 -0.92 -0.51 -21.42
CA GLN A 58 -1.59 0.60 -20.79
C GLN A 58 -1.53 0.39 -19.27
N GLU A 59 -1.03 1.41 -18.58
CA GLU A 59 -1.02 1.47 -17.12
C GLU A 59 -2.45 1.36 -16.59
N GLY A 60 -2.68 0.37 -15.73
CA GLY A 60 -3.87 0.29 -14.89
C GLY A 60 -3.66 1.07 -13.60
N ALA A 61 -4.73 1.33 -12.85
CA ALA A 61 -4.60 1.84 -11.49
C ALA A 61 -3.76 0.86 -10.65
N SER A 62 -2.74 1.36 -9.96
CA SER A 62 -1.90 0.53 -9.08
C SER A 62 -2.77 -0.20 -8.07
N GLY A 63 -2.65 -1.53 -8.02
CA GLY A 63 -3.30 -2.35 -7.02
C GLY A 63 -2.55 -2.31 -5.69
N VAL A 64 -3.22 -2.67 -4.61
CA VAL A 64 -2.59 -2.87 -3.29
C VAL A 64 -2.63 -4.36 -2.97
N ASN A 65 -1.49 -4.93 -2.57
CA ASN A 65 -1.43 -6.29 -2.09
C ASN A 65 -2.02 -6.36 -0.67
N ASP A 66 -3.15 -7.04 -0.51
CA ASP A 66 -3.88 -7.18 0.75
C ASP A 66 -3.41 -8.35 1.63
N SER A 67 -2.45 -9.15 1.15
CA SER A 67 -1.88 -10.26 1.92
C SER A 67 -1.31 -9.80 3.26
N THR A 68 -1.53 -10.60 4.30
CA THR A 68 -1.09 -10.30 5.66
C THR A 68 0.43 -10.43 5.78
N GLY A 69 1.04 -9.49 6.51
CA GLY A 69 2.43 -9.55 6.91
C GLY A 69 2.64 -10.47 8.12
N VAL A 70 3.89 -10.68 8.50
CA VAL A 70 4.19 -11.44 9.73
C VAL A 70 3.93 -10.54 10.94
N ALA A 71 3.16 -11.03 11.90
CA ALA A 71 2.98 -10.35 13.18
C ALA A 71 4.06 -10.76 14.17
N GLU A 72 4.77 -9.78 14.72
CA GLU A 72 5.79 -9.98 15.75
C GLU A 72 5.29 -9.50 17.10
N LYS A 73 5.60 -10.25 18.15
CA LYS A 73 5.22 -9.88 19.52
C LYS A 73 6.07 -8.69 19.97
N THR A 74 5.41 -7.66 20.46
CA THR A 74 6.05 -6.53 21.14
C THR A 74 5.75 -6.58 22.64
N GLU A 75 6.58 -5.90 23.43
CA GLU A 75 6.35 -5.76 24.87
C GLU A 75 5.54 -4.50 25.21
N ARG A 76 4.89 -3.89 24.21
CA ARG A 76 4.14 -2.64 24.34
C ARG A 76 2.63 -2.92 24.31
N PRO A 77 1.87 -2.55 25.35
CA PRO A 77 0.45 -2.91 25.45
C PRO A 77 -0.46 -2.14 24.47
N LEU A 78 0.00 -1.01 23.95
CA LEU A 78 -0.71 -0.22 22.94
C LEU A 78 -0.49 -0.71 21.51
N ASP A 79 0.51 -1.56 21.27
CA ASP A 79 0.75 -2.08 19.93
C ASP A 79 -0.31 -3.11 19.57
N VAL A 80 -0.82 -3.04 18.34
CA VAL A 80 -1.91 -3.92 17.88
C VAL A 80 -1.60 -4.50 16.50
N ALA A 81 -1.91 -5.78 16.32
CA ALA A 81 -1.92 -6.43 15.00
C ALA A 81 -3.31 -6.98 14.69
N ILE A 82 -3.83 -6.73 13.49
CA ILE A 82 -5.13 -7.27 13.06
C ILE A 82 -4.96 -8.73 12.66
N GLN A 83 -5.91 -9.58 13.07
CA GLN A 83 -5.99 -10.98 12.68
C GLN A 83 -6.85 -11.13 11.43
N GLY A 84 -6.24 -11.55 10.31
CA GLY A 84 -6.96 -11.76 9.05
C GLY A 84 -7.15 -10.47 8.23
N ALA A 85 -8.30 -10.27 7.61
CA ALA A 85 -8.60 -9.07 6.83
C ALA A 85 -8.98 -7.88 7.74
N GLY A 86 -8.78 -6.65 7.25
CA GLY A 86 -9.21 -5.43 7.94
C GLY A 86 -8.15 -4.33 8.04
N TYR A 87 -8.56 -3.14 8.45
CA TYR A 87 -7.69 -1.99 8.60
C TYR A 87 -8.09 -1.14 9.80
N ILE A 88 -7.13 -0.42 10.38
CA ILE A 88 -7.36 0.55 11.45
C ILE A 88 -7.70 1.88 10.77
N ALA A 89 -8.82 2.49 11.16
CA ALA A 89 -9.18 3.82 10.72
C ALA A 89 -8.39 4.88 11.51
N VAL A 90 -7.78 5.82 10.79
CA VAL A 90 -7.07 6.97 11.35
C VAL A 90 -7.50 8.24 10.63
N GLN A 91 -7.35 9.37 11.29
CA GLN A 91 -7.60 10.68 10.71
C GLN A 91 -6.28 11.32 10.28
N ASP A 92 -6.19 11.68 9.00
CA ASP A 92 -5.04 12.41 8.47
C ASP A 92 -5.02 13.86 8.99
N LYS A 93 -3.92 14.57 8.73
CA LYS A 93 -3.76 15.99 9.12
C LYS A 93 -4.77 16.94 8.47
N ASN A 94 -5.46 16.50 7.42
CA ASN A 94 -6.49 17.27 6.73
C ASN A 94 -7.89 16.99 7.29
N GLY A 95 -8.02 16.07 8.25
CA GLY A 95 -9.29 15.66 8.84
C GLY A 95 -10.00 14.51 8.11
N ASN A 96 -9.40 13.94 7.07
CA ASN A 96 -9.97 12.84 6.29
C ASN A 96 -9.73 11.49 6.99
N GLU A 97 -10.70 10.59 6.88
CA GLU A 97 -10.54 9.21 7.30
C GLU A 97 -9.70 8.44 6.27
N VAL A 98 -8.59 7.89 6.73
CA VAL A 98 -7.69 7.02 5.97
C VAL A 98 -7.41 5.77 6.78
N TYR A 99 -6.82 4.77 6.15
CA TYR A 99 -6.67 3.44 6.70
C TYR A 99 -5.21 3.02 6.76
N THR A 100 -4.87 2.24 7.77
CA THR A 100 -3.54 1.68 7.93
C THR A 100 -3.61 0.28 8.50
N ARG A 101 -2.57 -0.50 8.24
CA ARG A 101 -2.31 -1.77 8.93
C ARG A 101 -1.24 -1.62 10.02
N ASN A 102 -0.58 -0.45 10.08
CA ASN A 102 0.36 -0.16 11.15
C ASN A 102 -0.43 -0.01 12.45
N GLY A 103 -0.12 -0.81 13.47
CA GLY A 103 -0.70 -0.67 14.80
C GLY A 103 0.29 -0.21 15.84
N ASN A 104 1.36 0.50 15.45
CA ASN A 104 2.26 1.17 16.39
C ASN A 104 1.59 2.42 16.96
N ILE A 105 0.69 2.19 17.92
CA ILE A 105 -0.09 3.26 18.54
C ILE A 105 0.76 3.92 19.64
N GLN A 106 0.78 5.24 19.64
CA GLN A 106 1.49 6.08 20.59
C GLN A 106 0.53 7.11 21.18
N GLN A 107 0.69 7.41 22.47
CA GLN A 107 -0.01 8.51 23.11
C GLN A 107 0.81 9.79 22.93
N ASP A 108 0.17 10.87 22.48
CA ASP A 108 0.80 12.19 22.39
C ASP A 108 0.69 13.01 23.70
N ASP A 109 1.26 14.21 23.71
CA ASP A 109 1.25 15.12 24.86
C ASP A 109 -0.16 15.58 25.29
N GLN A 110 -1.16 15.45 24.41
CA GLN A 110 -2.57 15.77 24.67
C GLN A 110 -3.36 14.54 25.11
N GLY A 111 -2.72 13.38 25.21
CA GLY A 111 -3.36 12.11 25.53
C GLY A 111 -4.05 11.44 24.35
N GLN A 112 -3.96 12.00 23.14
CA GLN A 112 -4.54 11.40 21.94
C GLN A 112 -3.71 10.21 21.46
N LEU A 113 -4.39 9.19 20.97
CA LEU A 113 -3.72 8.08 20.31
C LEU A 113 -3.40 8.44 18.87
N THR A 114 -2.15 8.21 18.48
CA THR A 114 -1.65 8.50 17.14
C THR A 114 -0.86 7.34 16.57
N ILE A 115 -0.87 7.23 15.24
CA ILE A 115 -0.03 6.31 14.46
C ILE A 115 0.64 7.15 13.38
N ASP A 116 1.97 7.24 13.43
CA ASP A 116 2.78 8.08 12.54
C ASP A 116 2.31 9.56 12.49
N GLY A 117 1.75 10.05 13.60
CA GLY A 117 1.20 11.40 13.75
C GLY A 117 -0.22 11.61 13.19
N ASN A 118 -0.91 10.54 12.78
CA ASN A 118 -2.33 10.56 12.42
C ASN A 118 -3.17 10.09 13.62
N LEU A 119 -4.34 10.69 13.85
CA LEU A 119 -5.16 10.39 15.03
C LEU A 119 -5.87 9.05 14.87
N VAL A 120 -5.83 8.18 15.87
CA VAL A 120 -6.54 6.89 15.83
C VAL A 120 -8.02 7.11 16.10
N LEU A 121 -8.87 6.57 15.22
CA LEU A 121 -10.32 6.70 15.34
C LEU A 121 -10.93 5.52 16.11
N GLY A 122 -11.79 5.86 17.07
CA GLY A 122 -12.67 4.94 17.78
C GLY A 122 -14.12 5.10 17.35
N ASP A 123 -15.06 4.76 18.24
CA ASP A 123 -16.49 4.80 17.95
C ASP A 123 -17.05 6.23 17.92
N ASN A 124 -16.47 7.13 18.72
CA ASN A 124 -16.95 8.50 18.89
C ASN A 124 -16.02 9.57 18.28
N GLY A 125 -15.00 9.15 17.50
CA GLY A 125 -13.98 10.04 16.93
C GLY A 125 -12.57 9.69 17.42
N PRO A 126 -11.63 10.65 17.43
CA PRO A 126 -10.27 10.43 17.93
C PRO A 126 -10.25 9.94 19.38
N ILE A 127 -9.49 8.87 19.64
CA ILE A 127 -9.41 8.26 20.97
C ILE A 127 -8.46 9.09 21.85
N ILE A 128 -8.93 9.47 23.05
CA ILE A 128 -8.16 10.22 24.04
C ILE A 128 -8.07 9.39 25.32
N LEU A 129 -6.85 9.21 25.81
CA LEU A 129 -6.60 8.59 27.09
C LEU A 129 -6.39 9.62 28.20
N PRO A 130 -6.84 9.31 29.42
CA PRO A 130 -6.46 10.05 30.61
C PRO A 130 -4.94 10.04 30.82
N PRO A 131 -4.37 11.10 31.42
CA PRO A 131 -2.96 11.10 31.79
C PRO A 131 -2.67 9.99 32.82
N ASN A 132 -1.50 9.37 32.70
CA ASN A 132 -0.99 8.28 33.56
C ASN A 132 -1.85 7.00 33.60
N ALA A 133 -2.76 6.79 32.65
CA ALA A 133 -3.51 5.55 32.55
C ALA A 133 -2.65 4.45 31.88
N ILE A 134 -2.63 3.26 32.48
CA ILE A 134 -2.09 2.07 31.81
C ILE A 134 -3.21 1.50 30.94
N ALA A 135 -2.99 1.43 29.63
CA ALA A 135 -4.01 1.03 28.69
C ALA A 135 -3.60 -0.17 27.84
N SER A 136 -4.58 -0.97 27.46
CA SER A 136 -4.38 -2.15 26.64
C SER A 136 -5.58 -2.38 25.73
N PHE A 137 -5.33 -2.99 24.57
CA PHE A 137 -6.38 -3.39 23.65
C PHE A 137 -6.78 -4.86 23.86
N GLY A 138 -8.09 -5.08 24.01
CA GLY A 138 -8.70 -6.39 23.99
C GLY A 138 -8.75 -6.98 22.57
N SER A 139 -9.10 -8.26 22.48
CA SER A 139 -9.11 -9.01 21.21
C SER A 139 -10.12 -8.52 20.17
N ASP A 140 -11.09 -7.73 20.59
CA ASP A 140 -12.13 -7.10 19.77
C ASP A 140 -11.82 -5.63 19.43
N GLY A 141 -10.65 -5.13 19.86
CA GLY A 141 -10.23 -3.74 19.69
C GLY A 141 -10.69 -2.81 20.81
N THR A 142 -11.33 -3.32 21.86
CA THR A 142 -11.77 -2.50 23.00
C THR A 142 -10.55 -1.99 23.76
N LEU A 143 -10.48 -0.68 23.96
CA LEU A 143 -9.45 -0.01 24.75
C LEU A 143 -9.91 0.04 26.20
N SER A 144 -9.18 -0.66 27.06
CA SER A 144 -9.46 -0.67 28.49
C SER A 144 -8.28 -0.07 29.25
N VAL A 145 -8.58 0.71 30.30
CA VAL A 145 -7.57 1.33 31.17
C VAL A 145 -7.64 0.78 32.59
N THR A 146 -6.48 0.67 33.22
CA THR A 146 -6.35 0.48 34.66
C THR A 146 -5.86 1.81 35.27
N PRO A 147 -6.67 2.48 36.10
CA PRO A 147 -6.25 3.68 36.82
C PRO A 147 -5.09 3.39 37.78
N ASP A 148 -4.17 4.34 37.92
CA ASP A 148 -3.00 4.25 38.83
C ASP A 148 -3.35 4.49 40.33
N ASP A 149 -4.64 4.70 40.65
CA ASP A 149 -5.11 5.11 41.99
C ASP A 149 -5.29 3.95 43.00
N GLY A 150 -4.57 2.84 42.80
CA GLY A 150 -4.45 1.75 43.78
C GLY A 150 -5.63 0.77 43.87
N ASP A 151 -6.74 0.98 43.14
CA ASP A 151 -7.82 -0.01 42.99
C ASP A 151 -7.63 -0.83 41.70
N VAL A 152 -6.83 -1.89 41.81
CA VAL A 152 -6.38 -2.75 40.69
C VAL A 152 -7.51 -3.67 40.17
N THR A 153 -8.75 -3.53 40.65
CA THR A 153 -9.77 -4.59 40.47
C THR A 153 -10.76 -4.36 39.32
N ALA A 154 -10.83 -3.17 38.72
CA ALA A 154 -11.75 -2.92 37.61
C ALA A 154 -11.06 -2.17 36.46
N THR A 155 -10.75 -2.90 35.38
CA THR A 155 -10.43 -2.28 34.09
C THR A 155 -11.68 -1.57 33.57
N MET A 156 -11.53 -0.31 33.14
CA MET A 156 -12.63 0.47 32.56
C MET A 156 -12.46 0.55 31.05
N ASP A 157 -13.51 0.20 30.31
CA ASP A 157 -13.55 0.36 28.85
C ASP A 157 -13.79 1.84 28.52
N ILE A 158 -12.87 2.44 27.76
CA ILE A 158 -12.94 3.86 27.36
C ILE A 158 -13.58 3.99 25.98
N ASP A 159 -13.05 3.22 25.01
CA ASP A 159 -13.44 3.31 23.61
C ASP A 159 -13.09 1.99 22.93
N ARG A 160 -13.33 1.88 21.63
CA ARG A 160 -12.99 0.71 20.83
C ARG A 160 -12.49 1.16 19.46
N LEU A 161 -11.41 0.55 18.97
CA LEU A 161 -10.84 0.86 17.66
C LEU A 161 -11.91 0.73 16.56
N LYS A 162 -11.95 1.71 15.66
CA LYS A 162 -12.71 1.60 14.42
C LYS A 162 -11.91 0.74 13.44
N LEU A 163 -12.31 -0.52 13.36
CA LEU A 163 -11.78 -1.50 12.41
C LEU A 163 -12.74 -1.62 11.23
N VAL A 164 -12.20 -1.63 10.02
CA VAL A 164 -12.99 -1.69 8.78
C VAL A 164 -12.49 -2.79 7.87
N ASP A 165 -13.38 -3.42 7.11
CA ASP A 165 -13.02 -4.29 5.99
C ASP A 165 -13.26 -3.57 4.67
N ILE A 166 -12.24 -3.53 3.81
CA ILE A 166 -12.30 -2.86 2.51
C ILE A 166 -12.05 -3.90 1.44
N PRO A 167 -13.03 -4.17 0.56
CA PRO A 167 -12.81 -5.08 -0.56
C PRO A 167 -11.64 -4.62 -1.42
N VAL A 168 -10.79 -5.55 -1.87
CA VAL A 168 -9.60 -5.25 -2.69
C VAL A 168 -9.93 -4.39 -3.92
N ALA A 169 -11.10 -4.59 -4.53
CA ALA A 169 -11.57 -3.81 -5.67
C ALA A 169 -11.83 -2.32 -5.36
N ASN A 170 -12.08 -1.97 -4.09
CA ASN A 170 -12.26 -0.59 -3.63
C ASN A 170 -11.06 -0.10 -2.80
N LEU A 171 -9.98 -0.88 -2.69
CA LEU A 171 -8.79 -0.49 -1.92
C LEU A 171 -7.81 0.26 -2.82
N ALA A 172 -7.42 1.45 -2.39
CA ALA A 172 -6.44 2.29 -3.10
C ALA A 172 -5.47 2.94 -2.10
N LYS A 173 -4.42 3.57 -2.62
CA LYS A 173 -3.52 4.43 -1.84
C LYS A 173 -3.60 5.88 -2.29
N ASN A 174 -3.51 6.79 -1.34
CA ASN A 174 -3.33 8.21 -1.62
C ASN A 174 -1.84 8.54 -1.90
N PRO A 175 -1.52 9.76 -2.36
CA PRO A 175 -0.13 10.18 -2.62
C PRO A 175 0.79 10.14 -1.39
N GLN A 176 0.22 10.11 -0.19
CA GLN A 176 0.93 9.99 1.08
C GLN A 176 1.23 8.53 1.48
N GLY A 177 0.78 7.55 0.68
CA GLY A 177 0.99 6.12 0.92
C GLY A 177 0.00 5.50 1.91
N MET A 178 -1.02 6.24 2.35
CA MET A 178 -2.08 5.74 3.22
C MET A 178 -3.17 5.03 2.40
N LEU A 179 -3.79 4.02 2.99
CA LEU A 179 -4.88 3.29 2.35
C LEU A 179 -6.16 4.12 2.41
N ILE A 180 -6.89 4.14 1.30
CA ILE A 180 -8.17 4.84 1.15
C ILE A 180 -9.14 3.95 0.40
N THR A 181 -10.42 4.30 0.46
CA THR A 181 -11.43 3.74 -0.43
C THR A 181 -11.39 4.45 -1.78
N ALA A 182 -11.46 3.69 -2.88
CA ALA A 182 -11.35 4.23 -4.24
C ALA A 182 -12.57 5.10 -4.63
N ASP A 183 -13.73 4.85 -4.03
CA ASP A 183 -14.95 5.66 -4.16
C ASP A 183 -14.96 6.90 -3.24
N GLY A 184 -13.97 7.04 -2.35
CA GLY A 184 -13.85 8.15 -1.41
C GLY A 184 -14.90 8.14 -0.29
N VAL A 185 -15.68 7.06 -0.15
CA VAL A 185 -16.67 6.90 0.91
C VAL A 185 -16.00 6.21 2.10
N PRO A 186 -16.07 6.77 3.33
CA PRO A 186 -15.52 6.12 4.50
C PRO A 186 -16.13 4.72 4.70
N ALA A 187 -15.26 3.73 4.90
CA ALA A 187 -15.64 2.36 5.16
C ALA A 187 -16.40 2.23 6.48
N GLN A 188 -17.37 1.32 6.48
CA GLN A 188 -18.15 1.01 7.67
C GLN A 188 -17.36 0.11 8.61
N ARG A 189 -17.61 0.26 9.91
CA ARG A 189 -17.03 -0.59 10.94
C ARG A 189 -17.45 -2.04 10.72
N ASP A 190 -16.51 -2.96 10.91
CA ASP A 190 -16.79 -4.39 11.03
C ASP A 190 -16.45 -4.88 12.44
N GLU A 191 -17.46 -5.41 13.15
CA GLU A 191 -17.32 -5.90 14.52
C GLU A 191 -16.69 -7.30 14.60
N ASN A 192 -16.62 -8.02 13.48
CA ASN A 192 -16.07 -9.37 13.41
C ASN A 192 -14.54 -9.38 13.37
N ILE A 193 -13.91 -8.24 13.04
CA ILE A 193 -12.46 -8.13 12.99
C ILE A 193 -11.90 -8.28 14.40
N LYS A 194 -10.89 -9.15 14.52
CA LYS A 194 -10.16 -9.40 15.75
C LYS A 194 -8.75 -8.83 15.67
N VAL A 195 -8.22 -8.49 16.84
CA VAL A 195 -6.88 -7.96 16.99
C VAL A 195 -6.11 -8.70 18.07
N SER A 196 -4.79 -8.65 17.97
CA SER A 196 -3.85 -9.10 18.99
C SER A 196 -3.15 -7.89 19.59
N GLY A 197 -3.43 -7.58 20.86
CA GLY A 197 -2.66 -6.57 21.60
C GLY A 197 -1.25 -7.07 21.94
N GLY A 198 -0.27 -6.18 21.94
CA GLY A 198 1.15 -6.51 22.12
C GLY A 198 1.79 -7.15 20.89
N PHE A 199 1.29 -6.85 19.70
CA PHE A 199 1.86 -7.34 18.44
C PHE A 199 1.91 -6.21 17.41
N LEU A 200 2.87 -6.27 16.51
CA LEU A 200 2.91 -5.41 15.32
C LEU A 200 3.00 -6.26 14.07
N GLU A 201 2.23 -5.89 13.07
CA GLU A 201 2.34 -6.48 11.75
C GLU A 201 3.48 -5.80 10.97
N GLY A 202 4.38 -6.59 10.40
CA GLY A 202 5.41 -6.11 9.49
C GLY A 202 4.88 -5.80 8.09
N SER A 203 5.76 -5.33 7.21
CA SER A 203 5.48 -5.18 5.78
C SER A 203 5.17 -6.54 5.15
N ASN A 204 4.29 -6.58 4.15
CA ASN A 204 4.11 -7.77 3.30
C ASN A 204 5.07 -7.80 2.10
N VAL A 205 6.04 -6.89 2.05
CA VAL A 205 7.08 -6.85 1.01
C VAL A 205 8.21 -7.81 1.35
N SER A 206 8.74 -8.49 0.33
CA SER A 206 9.98 -9.28 0.44
C SER A 206 11.12 -8.59 -0.30
N ALA A 207 12.14 -8.14 0.44
CA ALA A 207 13.31 -7.48 -0.13
C ALA A 207 14.01 -8.33 -1.21
N VAL A 208 14.12 -9.65 -0.98
CA VAL A 208 14.75 -10.58 -1.93
C VAL A 208 13.92 -10.66 -3.22
N SER A 209 12.60 -10.77 -3.11
CA SER A 209 11.71 -10.80 -4.27
C SER A 209 11.76 -9.49 -5.06
N GLU A 210 11.73 -8.34 -4.37
CA GLU A 210 11.80 -7.03 -5.02
C GLU A 210 13.14 -6.79 -5.71
N MET A 211 14.26 -7.16 -5.10
CA MET A 211 15.58 -7.07 -5.73
C MET A 211 15.69 -7.95 -6.98
N MET A 212 15.16 -9.18 -6.94
CA MET A 212 15.12 -10.05 -8.11
C MET A 212 14.24 -9.46 -9.23
N SER A 213 13.07 -8.93 -8.86
CA SER A 213 12.16 -8.25 -9.80
C SER A 213 12.85 -7.07 -10.46
N SER A 214 13.55 -6.23 -9.69
CA SER A 214 14.31 -5.09 -10.19
C SER A 214 15.40 -5.50 -11.18
N ILE A 215 16.14 -6.58 -10.92
CA ILE A 215 17.13 -7.11 -11.88
C ILE A 215 16.44 -7.57 -13.18
N ALA A 216 15.31 -8.28 -13.07
CA ALA A 216 14.55 -8.73 -14.23
C ALA A 216 14.04 -7.55 -15.06
N MET A 217 13.50 -6.51 -14.42
CA MET A 217 13.02 -5.29 -15.06
C MET A 217 14.13 -4.51 -15.75
N ASN A 218 15.31 -4.37 -15.14
CA ASN A 218 16.46 -3.73 -15.79
C ASN A 218 16.85 -4.48 -17.09
N ARG A 219 16.89 -5.82 -17.06
CA ARG A 219 17.17 -6.62 -18.26
C ARG A 219 16.08 -6.48 -19.32
N GLN A 220 14.82 -6.39 -18.91
CA GLN A 220 13.69 -6.18 -19.80
C GLN A 220 13.76 -4.81 -20.47
N PHE A 221 14.06 -3.75 -19.70
CA PHE A 221 14.27 -2.40 -20.20
C PHE A 221 15.42 -2.36 -21.22
N GLU A 222 16.57 -2.95 -20.89
CA GLU A 222 17.70 -3.06 -21.83
C GLU A 222 17.31 -3.77 -23.14
N ALA A 223 16.51 -4.82 -23.07
CA ALA A 223 16.03 -5.53 -24.25
C ALA A 223 15.12 -4.63 -25.11
N GLN A 224 14.23 -3.85 -24.50
CA GLN A 224 13.36 -2.90 -25.20
C GLN A 224 14.17 -1.76 -25.85
N ILE A 225 15.21 -1.23 -25.19
CA ILE A 225 16.15 -0.27 -25.78
C ILE A 225 16.86 -0.87 -27.00
N LYS A 226 17.35 -2.12 -26.90
CA LYS A 226 17.98 -2.82 -28.03
C LYS A 226 17.01 -3.02 -29.21
N MET A 227 15.73 -3.29 -28.94
CA MET A 227 14.70 -3.37 -30.00
C MET A 227 14.51 -2.02 -30.70
N MET A 228 14.45 -0.92 -29.95
CA MET A 228 14.38 0.42 -30.54
C MET A 228 15.60 0.74 -31.40
N LYS A 229 16.80 0.38 -30.93
CA LYS A 229 18.04 0.57 -31.71
C LYS A 229 18.02 -0.25 -33.00
N THR A 230 17.56 -1.50 -32.93
CA THR A 230 17.42 -2.36 -34.12
C THR A 230 16.41 -1.78 -35.11
N ALA A 231 15.31 -1.21 -34.63
CA ALA A 231 14.30 -0.57 -35.48
C ALA A 231 14.85 0.71 -36.17
N GLU A 232 15.66 1.49 -35.46
CA GLU A 232 16.40 2.63 -36.03
C GLU A 232 17.36 2.16 -37.14
N ASP A 233 18.15 1.12 -36.89
CA ASP A 233 19.10 0.58 -37.88
C ASP A 233 18.39 0.04 -39.14
N ILE A 234 17.24 -0.62 -38.98
CA ILE A 234 16.38 -1.07 -40.09
C ILE A 234 15.84 0.13 -40.88
N SER A 235 15.37 1.16 -40.18
CA SER A 235 14.86 2.39 -40.80
C SER A 235 15.94 3.11 -41.60
N ASP A 236 17.16 3.19 -41.05
CA ASP A 236 18.31 3.78 -41.73
C ASP A 236 18.73 2.97 -42.96
N ALA A 237 18.77 1.64 -42.85
CA ALA A 237 19.03 0.77 -43.99
C ALA A 237 17.98 0.96 -45.10
N GLY A 238 16.69 1.02 -44.74
CA GLY A 238 15.60 1.32 -45.67
C GLY A 238 15.75 2.69 -46.33
N ASN A 239 16.10 3.71 -45.56
CA ASN A 239 16.37 5.06 -46.08
C ASN A 239 17.56 5.09 -47.04
N ARG A 240 18.63 4.32 -46.79
CA ARG A 240 19.77 4.20 -47.71
C ARG A 240 19.38 3.53 -49.02
N LEU A 241 18.54 2.49 -48.97
CA LEU A 241 18.01 1.85 -50.18
C LEU A 241 17.14 2.81 -51.01
N LEU A 242 16.32 3.64 -50.34
CA LEU A 242 15.52 4.67 -51.00
C LEU A 242 16.36 5.81 -51.59
N ARG A 243 17.51 6.11 -50.97
CA ARG A 243 18.44 7.15 -51.48
C ARG A 243 19.29 6.69 -52.66
N GLY A 244 19.57 5.40 -52.79
CA GLY A 244 20.21 4.73 -53.95
C GLY A 244 21.35 5.51 -54.63
N SER A 245 22.60 5.08 -54.38
CA SER A 245 23.88 5.65 -54.90
C SER A 245 24.21 7.08 -54.47
#